data_AF-A0A535HFS8-F1
#
_entry.id   AF-A0A535HFS8-F1
#
_cell.length_a   1.000
_cell.length_b   1.000
_cell.length_c   1.000
_cell.angle_alpha   90.00
_cell.angle_beta   90.00
_cell.angle_gamma   90.00
#
_symmetry.space_group_name_H-M   'P 1'
#
loop_
_entity.id
_entity.type
_entity.pdbx_description
1 polymer ?
#
loop_
_entity_poly.entity_id
_entity_poly.type
_entity_poly.pdbx_seq_one_letter_code
_entity_poly.pdbx_strand_id
1 'polypeptide(L)'
;MFRPTIPIDELTAYLFGPSSLAADVGPWLAFSPRFRAFAEIYRDKIRKKARGPRDDEGRRDLEFELRVALRLLDDRRFALEYEPYGLGLRAPDFRVTFRGVRFNAEVRRLRGSATTTGVPIDPARLTRAICDKLGQLPPAMMNVLFLGADDPSSAADLLTPVMRTLEERATRKDDTYFQERGFAGARDFLRRYQRLSGALWLSAAPGAPPSLWRNPQARHPLPADLARALSRPAP
;
A
#
# COMPACT_ATOMS: atom_id res chain seq x y z
N MET A 1 0.80 8.03 23.49
CA MET A 1 -0.21 7.83 22.42
C MET A 1 -1.09 9.06 22.41
N PHE A 2 -1.18 9.79 21.29
CA PHE A 2 -1.97 11.01 21.21
C PHE A 2 -3.46 10.69 21.33
N ARG A 3 -4.17 11.39 22.21
CA ARG A 3 -5.62 11.31 22.35
C ARG A 3 -6.25 12.30 21.35
N PRO A 4 -7.22 11.89 20.52
CA PRO A 4 -7.91 12.82 19.62
C PRO A 4 -8.55 13.97 20.41
N THR A 5 -8.43 15.19 19.90
CA THR A 5 -8.97 16.39 20.53
C THR A 5 -10.04 17.07 19.68
N ILE A 6 -9.99 16.91 18.36
CA ILE A 6 -10.97 17.52 17.44
C ILE A 6 -12.23 16.66 17.37
N PRO A 7 -13.45 17.20 17.57
CA PRO A 7 -14.71 16.47 17.37
C PRO A 7 -14.77 15.75 16.02
N ILE A 8 -15.41 14.58 15.96
CA ILE A 8 -15.37 13.71 14.77
C ILE A 8 -15.96 14.43 13.55
N ASP A 9 -17.10 15.11 13.73
CA ASP A 9 -17.78 15.81 12.64
C ASP A 9 -16.93 16.98 12.11
N GLU A 10 -16.30 17.73 13.01
CA GLU A 10 -15.37 18.80 12.64
C GLU A 10 -14.15 18.27 11.90
N LEU A 11 -13.54 17.19 12.38
CA LEU A 11 -12.40 16.56 11.71
C LEU A 11 -12.81 16.04 10.33
N THR A 12 -13.94 15.35 10.22
CA THR A 12 -14.44 14.79 8.96
C THR A 12 -14.72 15.91 7.95
N ALA A 13 -15.42 16.96 8.36
CA ALA A 13 -15.68 18.14 7.52
C ALA A 13 -14.38 18.85 7.11
N TYR A 14 -13.41 18.97 8.01
CA TYR A 14 -12.11 19.57 7.72
C TYR A 14 -11.33 18.79 6.65
N LEU A 15 -11.25 17.46 6.81
CA LEU A 15 -10.49 16.58 5.94
C LEU A 15 -11.11 16.49 4.54
N PHE A 16 -12.43 16.31 4.46
CA PHE A 16 -13.09 15.85 3.24
C PHE A 16 -14.14 16.81 2.68
N GLY A 17 -14.64 17.76 3.48
CA GLY A 17 -15.79 18.59 3.10
C GLY A 17 -17.02 17.74 2.74
N PRO A 18 -17.96 18.27 1.92
CA PRO A 18 -19.04 17.48 1.36
C PRO A 18 -18.52 16.61 0.20
N SER A 19 -18.00 15.42 0.50
CA SER A 19 -17.54 14.46 -0.53
C SER A 19 -17.90 13.03 -0.16
N SER A 20 -17.89 12.12 -1.15
CA SER A 20 -18.13 10.69 -0.92
C SER A 20 -17.12 10.08 0.07
N LEU A 21 -15.86 10.54 0.03
CA LEU A 21 -14.82 10.15 1.00
C LEU A 21 -15.22 10.41 2.46
N ALA A 22 -16.03 11.44 2.73
CA ALA A 22 -16.53 11.69 4.08
C ALA A 22 -17.45 10.56 4.55
N ALA A 23 -18.30 10.03 3.66
CA ALA A 23 -19.19 8.92 3.95
C ALA A 23 -18.41 7.59 4.09
N ASP A 24 -17.37 7.39 3.28
CA ASP A 24 -16.57 6.16 3.30
C ASP A 24 -15.63 6.09 4.51
N VAL A 25 -14.94 7.20 4.82
CA VAL A 25 -13.88 7.27 5.85
C VAL A 25 -14.41 7.75 7.21
N GLY A 26 -15.48 8.54 7.24
CA GLY A 26 -16.10 9.06 8.46
C GLY A 26 -16.40 7.98 9.51
N PRO A 27 -17.04 6.85 9.16
CA PRO A 27 -17.28 5.74 10.08
C PRO A 27 -15.99 5.18 10.70
N TRP A 28 -14.87 5.19 9.96
CA TRP A 28 -13.58 4.69 10.47
C TRP A 28 -12.99 5.61 11.55
N LEU A 29 -13.18 6.93 11.43
CA LEU A 29 -12.78 7.91 12.45
C LEU A 29 -13.58 7.74 13.75
N ALA A 30 -14.83 7.31 13.65
CA ALA A 30 -15.66 7.01 14.81
C ALA A 30 -15.27 5.68 15.47
N PHE A 31 -15.04 4.63 14.68
CA PHE A 31 -14.77 3.29 15.19
C PHE A 31 -13.34 3.10 15.73
N SER A 32 -12.33 3.76 15.14
CA SER A 32 -10.93 3.56 15.51
C SER A 32 -10.30 4.83 16.10
N PRO A 33 -10.16 4.93 17.44
CA PRO A 33 -9.49 6.05 18.09
C PRO A 33 -8.04 6.25 17.64
N ARG A 34 -7.35 5.15 17.29
CA ARG A 34 -5.95 5.19 16.79
C ARG A 34 -5.87 5.83 15.42
N PHE A 35 -6.77 5.43 14.53
CA PHE A 35 -6.88 6.01 13.20
C PHE A 35 -7.32 7.48 13.27
N ARG A 36 -8.26 7.83 14.15
CA ARG A 36 -8.63 9.23 14.40
C ARG A 36 -7.45 10.07 14.87
N ALA A 37 -6.66 9.58 15.82
CA ALA A 37 -5.47 10.29 16.28
C ALA A 37 -4.44 10.50 15.15
N PHE A 38 -4.25 9.48 14.31
CA PHE A 38 -3.43 9.57 13.11
C PHE A 38 -3.96 10.63 12.13
N ALA A 39 -5.26 10.60 11.84
CA ALA A 39 -5.89 11.54 10.92
C ALA A 39 -5.82 12.98 11.44
N GLU A 40 -5.92 13.19 12.76
CA GLU A 40 -5.78 14.49 13.40
C GLU A 40 -4.35 15.04 13.31
N ILE A 41 -3.33 14.19 13.54
CA ILE A 41 -1.90 14.55 13.43
C ILE A 41 -1.55 14.96 11.99
N TYR A 42 -2.06 14.21 11.00
CA TYR A 42 -1.72 14.41 9.59
C TYR A 42 -2.81 15.13 8.78
N ARG A 43 -3.73 15.83 9.46
CA ARG A 43 -4.94 16.39 8.86
C ARG A 43 -4.70 17.27 7.64
N ASP A 44 -3.64 18.08 7.67
CA ASP A 44 -3.33 19.01 6.57
C ASP A 44 -2.82 18.27 5.33
N LYS A 45 -2.02 17.22 5.52
CA LYS A 45 -1.56 16.35 4.42
C LYS A 45 -2.72 15.58 3.82
N ILE A 46 -3.55 14.97 4.66
CA ILE A 46 -4.72 14.21 4.22
C ILE A 46 -5.71 15.12 3.48
N ARG A 47 -6.02 16.30 4.02
CA ARG A 47 -6.89 17.28 3.37
C ARG A 47 -6.34 17.74 2.03
N LYS A 48 -5.03 18.01 1.95
CA LYS A 48 -4.38 18.38 0.69
C LYS A 48 -4.50 17.26 -0.34
N LYS A 49 -4.29 16.01 0.07
CA LYS A 49 -4.49 14.84 -0.79
C LYS A 49 -5.96 14.65 -1.17
N ALA A 50 -6.92 14.85 -0.27
CA ALA A 50 -8.35 14.72 -0.58
C ALA A 50 -8.85 15.75 -1.61
N ARG A 51 -8.25 16.94 -1.63
CA ARG A 51 -8.56 18.01 -2.58
C ARG A 51 -7.88 17.87 -3.95
N GLY A 52 -6.86 17.03 -4.04
CA GLY A 52 -6.06 16.84 -5.26
C GLY A 52 -6.82 16.10 -6.38
N PRO A 53 -7.41 14.93 -6.11
CA PRO A 53 -8.22 14.17 -7.05
C PRO A 53 -9.38 14.98 -7.59
N ARG A 54 -9.48 15.03 -8.91
CA ARG A 54 -10.64 15.58 -9.62
C ARG A 54 -11.63 14.48 -10.03
N ASP A 55 -11.18 13.23 -10.04
CA ASP A 55 -11.92 12.05 -10.48
C ASP A 55 -12.13 11.05 -9.33
N ASP A 56 -13.09 10.13 -9.54
CA ASP A 56 -13.44 9.11 -8.54
C ASP A 56 -12.34 8.06 -8.34
N GLU A 57 -11.48 7.87 -9.34
CA GLU A 57 -10.33 6.96 -9.23
C GLU A 57 -9.26 7.50 -8.28
N GLY A 58 -8.96 8.80 -8.32
CA GLY A 58 -8.04 9.40 -7.36
C GLY A 58 -8.61 9.43 -5.93
N ARG A 59 -9.94 9.55 -5.77
CA ARG A 59 -10.60 9.42 -4.46
C ARG A 59 -10.46 8.00 -3.91
N ARG A 60 -10.76 6.98 -4.70
CA ARG A 60 -10.61 5.56 -4.31
C ARG A 60 -9.16 5.17 -4.04
N ASP A 61 -8.20 5.80 -4.72
CA ASP A 61 -6.77 5.61 -4.39
C ASP A 61 -6.45 6.13 -2.99
N LEU A 62 -6.93 7.32 -2.62
CA LEU A 62 -6.76 7.88 -1.28
C LEU A 62 -7.50 7.06 -0.22
N GLU A 63 -8.74 6.65 -0.50
CA GLU A 63 -9.51 5.77 0.37
C GLU A 63 -8.74 4.48 0.68
N PHE A 64 -8.17 3.84 -0.35
CA PHE A 64 -7.36 2.63 -0.19
C PHE A 64 -6.09 2.87 0.65
N GLU A 65 -5.42 4.00 0.45
CA GLU A 65 -4.27 4.40 1.26
C GLU A 65 -4.64 4.58 2.73
N LEU A 66 -5.75 5.24 3.02
CA LEU A 66 -6.27 5.41 4.39
C LEU A 66 -6.75 4.09 4.99
N ARG A 67 -7.29 3.17 4.18
CA ARG A 67 -7.66 1.81 4.61
C ARG A 67 -6.44 1.00 5.05
N VAL A 68 -5.30 1.14 4.37
CA VAL A 68 -4.03 0.54 4.82
C VAL A 68 -3.62 1.11 6.17
N ALA A 69 -3.74 2.42 6.37
CA ALA A 69 -3.42 3.06 7.65
C ALA A 69 -4.34 2.58 8.78
N LEU A 70 -5.66 2.54 8.56
CA LEU A 70 -6.64 2.02 9.51
C LEU A 70 -6.29 0.59 9.93
N ARG A 71 -6.04 -0.28 8.95
CA ARG A 71 -5.69 -1.69 9.17
C ARG A 71 -4.42 -1.86 10.00
N LEU A 72 -3.36 -1.13 9.69
CA LEU A 72 -2.12 -1.21 10.45
C LEU A 72 -2.31 -0.69 11.88
N LEU A 73 -3.09 0.40 12.05
CA LEU A 73 -3.32 1.02 13.35
C LEU A 73 -4.27 0.25 14.26
N ASP A 74 -5.01 -0.72 13.73
CA ASP A 74 -5.84 -1.62 14.53
C ASP A 74 -4.99 -2.49 15.48
N ASP A 75 -3.83 -2.98 15.01
CA ASP A 75 -2.89 -3.68 15.85
C ASP A 75 -1.98 -2.68 16.60
N ARG A 76 -2.10 -2.66 17.93
CA ARG A 76 -1.41 -1.70 18.80
C ARG A 76 0.11 -1.72 18.70
N ARG A 77 0.69 -2.81 18.18
CA ARG A 77 2.13 -2.99 17.97
C ARG A 77 2.68 -2.12 16.84
N PHE A 78 1.83 -1.59 15.96
CA PHE A 78 2.21 -0.71 14.87
C PHE A 78 2.09 0.77 15.22
N ALA A 79 2.98 1.58 14.65
CA ALA A 79 2.88 3.03 14.61
C ALA A 79 3.18 3.52 13.18
N LEU A 80 2.57 4.62 12.76
CA LEU A 80 2.67 5.16 11.40
C LEU A 80 3.16 6.59 11.38
N GLU A 81 4.05 6.86 10.43
CA GLU A 81 4.38 8.20 9.95
C GLU A 81 3.90 8.34 8.51
N TYR A 82 3.16 9.42 8.22
CA TYR A 82 2.56 9.64 6.91
C TYR A 82 3.38 10.61 6.06
N GLU A 83 3.72 10.20 4.84
CA GLU A 83 4.62 10.91 3.93
C GLU A 83 5.86 11.45 4.68
N PRO A 84 6.70 10.56 5.23
CA PRO A 84 7.72 10.91 6.21
C PRO A 84 8.89 11.71 5.66
N TYR A 85 9.10 11.70 4.34
CA TYR A 85 10.17 12.48 3.71
C TYR A 85 9.54 13.71 3.06
N GLY A 86 10.12 14.88 3.34
CA GLY A 86 9.58 16.18 2.93
C GLY A 86 9.59 16.42 1.41
N LEU A 87 9.22 17.64 1.03
CA LEU A 87 9.12 18.07 -0.37
C LEU A 87 10.45 17.82 -1.13
N GLY A 88 10.38 17.15 -2.28
CA GLY A 88 11.51 16.93 -3.18
C GLY A 88 12.20 15.57 -3.08
N LEU A 89 11.89 14.76 -2.07
CA LEU A 89 12.37 13.37 -1.96
C LEU A 89 11.24 12.40 -2.30
N ARG A 90 11.55 11.35 -3.08
CA ARG A 90 10.62 10.22 -3.26
C ARG A 90 10.44 9.51 -1.92
N ALA A 91 9.30 9.75 -1.28
CA ALA A 91 8.92 9.20 -0.01
C ALA A 91 8.00 7.99 -0.22
N PRO A 92 8.13 6.91 0.58
CA PRO A 92 7.03 5.98 0.73
C PRO A 92 5.77 6.69 1.27
N ASP A 93 4.61 6.11 1.00
CA ASP A 93 3.35 6.58 1.57
C ASP A 93 3.39 6.56 3.11
N PHE A 94 3.98 5.50 3.68
CA PHE A 94 4.18 5.40 5.12
C PHE A 94 5.58 4.93 5.51
N ARG A 95 6.05 5.42 6.66
CA ARG A 95 7.05 4.73 7.47
C ARG A 95 6.36 4.09 8.66
N VAL A 96 6.57 2.79 8.81
CA VAL A 96 5.88 1.96 9.79
C VAL A 96 6.88 1.46 10.81
N THR A 97 6.51 1.54 12.09
CA THR A 97 7.26 0.91 13.19
C THR A 97 6.42 -0.24 13.76
N PHE A 98 6.99 -1.44 13.86
CA PHE A 98 6.41 -2.61 14.51
C PHE A 98 7.37 -3.13 15.57
N ARG A 99 7.01 -3.02 16.86
CA ARG A 99 7.85 -3.48 17.98
C ARG A 99 9.31 -3.00 17.89
N GLY A 100 9.52 -1.73 17.50
CA GLY A 100 10.85 -1.12 17.34
C GLY A 100 11.51 -1.36 15.97
N VAL A 101 11.03 -2.30 15.17
CA VAL A 101 11.50 -2.55 13.81
C VAL A 101 10.82 -1.60 12.84
N ARG A 102 11.59 -0.98 11.92
CA ARG A 102 11.06 -0.03 10.94
C ARG A 102 11.05 -0.60 9.52
N PHE A 103 10.02 -0.26 8.75
CA PHE A 103 9.93 -0.52 7.32
C PHE A 103 9.16 0.59 6.60
N ASN A 104 9.40 0.71 5.30
CA ASN A 104 8.60 1.57 4.44
C ASN A 104 7.43 0.77 3.88
N ALA A 105 6.25 1.38 3.87
CA ALA A 105 5.08 0.84 3.22
C ALA A 105 4.69 1.76 2.06
N GLU A 106 4.61 1.18 0.88
CA GLU A 106 4.16 1.84 -0.34
C GLU A 106 2.82 1.26 -0.74
N VAL A 107 1.84 2.10 -1.04
CA VAL A 107 0.49 1.68 -1.36
C VAL A 107 0.20 1.86 -2.85
N ARG A 108 -0.49 0.87 -3.42
CA ARG A 108 -1.01 0.96 -4.77
C ARG A 108 -2.31 0.18 -4.91
N ARG A 109 -3.37 0.90 -5.27
CA ARG A 109 -4.62 0.30 -5.76
C ARG A 109 -4.51 0.00 -7.26
N LEU A 110 -4.94 -1.18 -7.69
CA LEU A 110 -5.18 -1.52 -9.07
C LEU A 110 -6.59 -1.06 -9.44
N ARG A 111 -6.67 -0.05 -10.29
CA ARG A 111 -7.94 0.52 -10.78
C ARG A 111 -8.73 -0.54 -11.57
N GLY A 112 -10.06 -0.58 -11.51
CA GLY A 112 -10.85 -1.46 -12.38
C GLY A 112 -10.85 -0.95 -13.83
N SER A 113 -11.16 -1.81 -14.81
CA SER A 113 -11.76 -1.31 -16.05
C SER A 113 -13.24 -1.11 -15.76
N ALA A 114 -13.76 0.10 -15.94
CA ALA A 114 -15.15 0.47 -15.62
C ALA A 114 -16.22 -0.42 -16.32
N THR A 115 -15.81 -1.22 -17.31
CA THR A 115 -16.66 -2.01 -18.19
C THR A 115 -16.84 -3.47 -17.79
N THR A 116 -16.20 -4.00 -16.74
CA THR A 116 -16.41 -5.43 -16.40
C THR A 116 -16.15 -5.78 -14.94
N THR A 117 -17.18 -5.58 -14.12
CA THR A 117 -17.31 -6.25 -12.81
C THR A 117 -17.27 -7.77 -12.98
N GLY A 118 -16.45 -8.46 -12.19
CA GLY A 118 -16.32 -9.93 -12.22
C GLY A 118 -15.28 -10.50 -13.20
N VAL A 119 -14.52 -9.67 -13.91
CA VAL A 119 -13.38 -10.14 -14.71
C VAL A 119 -12.10 -10.18 -13.85
N PRO A 120 -11.37 -11.31 -13.82
CA PRO A 120 -10.11 -11.42 -13.11
C PRO A 120 -9.11 -10.34 -13.49
N ILE A 121 -8.36 -9.85 -12.51
CA ILE A 121 -7.28 -8.89 -12.72
C ILE A 121 -6.26 -9.45 -13.73
N ASP A 122 -5.99 -8.68 -14.78
CA ASP A 122 -4.95 -9.02 -15.76
C ASP A 122 -3.55 -9.04 -15.09
N PRO A 123 -2.82 -10.18 -15.13
CA PRO A 123 -1.46 -10.28 -14.59
C PRO A 123 -0.48 -9.25 -15.14
N ALA A 124 -0.66 -8.78 -16.39
CA ALA A 124 0.19 -7.75 -16.98
C ALA A 124 0.04 -6.40 -16.28
N ARG A 125 -1.16 -6.09 -15.77
CA ARG A 125 -1.43 -4.86 -15.00
C ARG A 125 -0.77 -4.90 -13.63
N LEU A 126 -0.89 -6.03 -12.94
CA LEU A 126 -0.20 -6.25 -11.66
C LEU A 126 1.32 -6.17 -11.85
N THR A 127 1.84 -6.81 -12.90
CA THR A 127 3.25 -6.74 -13.28
C THR A 127 3.73 -5.30 -13.47
N ARG A 128 2.98 -4.49 -14.22
CA ARG A 128 3.31 -3.08 -14.45
C ARG A 128 3.34 -2.29 -13.14
N ALA A 129 2.31 -2.43 -12.32
CA ALA A 129 2.22 -1.76 -11.03
C ALA A 129 3.38 -2.10 -10.09
N ILE A 130 3.81 -3.37 -10.06
CA ILE A 130 4.96 -3.81 -9.26
C ILE A 130 6.25 -3.19 -9.81
N CYS A 131 6.51 -3.29 -11.11
CA CYS A 131 7.71 -2.76 -11.75
C CYS A 131 7.84 -1.24 -11.53
N ASP A 132 6.75 -0.50 -11.69
CA ASP A 132 6.72 0.96 -11.47
C ASP A 132 7.13 1.32 -10.04
N LYS A 133 6.67 0.55 -9.04
CA LYS A 133 7.00 0.79 -7.62
C LYS A 133 8.41 0.33 -7.27
N LEU A 134 8.91 -0.78 -7.82
CA LEU A 134 10.28 -1.25 -7.58
C LEU A 134 11.32 -0.19 -7.95
N GLY A 135 11.05 0.62 -8.98
CA GLY A 135 11.88 1.76 -9.38
C GLY A 135 11.98 2.88 -8.33
N GLN A 136 11.08 2.90 -7.35
CA GLN A 136 10.90 3.99 -6.40
C GLN A 136 11.34 3.60 -4.97
N LEU A 137 11.62 2.31 -4.73
CA LEU A 137 11.94 1.82 -3.39
C LEU A 137 13.33 2.31 -2.91
N PRO A 138 13.39 2.97 -1.75
CA PRO A 138 14.65 3.42 -1.18
C PRO A 138 15.54 2.23 -0.78
N PRO A 139 16.87 2.39 -0.88
CA PRO A 139 17.81 1.39 -0.41
C PRO A 139 17.91 1.36 1.14
N ALA A 140 18.60 0.35 1.69
CA ALA A 140 19.05 0.25 3.08
C ALA A 140 18.00 -0.02 4.18
N MET A 141 16.74 -0.25 3.83
CA MET A 141 15.70 -0.63 4.79
C MET A 141 14.69 -1.58 4.18
N MET A 142 13.85 -2.18 5.03
CA MET A 142 12.75 -3.02 4.56
C MET A 142 11.72 -2.18 3.80
N ASN A 143 11.23 -2.71 2.68
CA ASN A 143 10.16 -2.11 1.90
C ASN A 143 9.05 -3.13 1.68
N VAL A 144 7.80 -2.73 1.91
CA VAL A 144 6.61 -3.56 1.72
C VAL A 144 5.65 -2.85 0.77
N LEU A 145 5.23 -3.53 -0.28
CA LEU A 145 4.16 -3.04 -1.16
C LEU A 145 2.80 -3.51 -0.64
N PHE A 146 1.86 -2.60 -0.46
CA PHE A 146 0.45 -2.88 -0.17
C PHE A 146 -0.35 -2.69 -1.44
N LEU A 147 -0.95 -3.78 -1.92
CA LEU A 147 -1.68 -3.86 -3.17
C LEU A 147 -3.14 -4.22 -2.90
N GLY A 148 -4.04 -3.79 -3.76
CA GLY A 148 -5.46 -4.16 -3.69
C GLY A 148 -6.20 -3.70 -4.92
N ALA A 149 -7.44 -4.14 -5.07
CA ALA A 149 -8.35 -3.72 -6.15
C ALA A 149 -9.78 -3.62 -5.60
N ASP A 150 -10.66 -2.99 -6.37
CA ASP A 150 -12.08 -2.85 -6.00
C ASP A 150 -12.86 -4.16 -6.21
N ASP A 151 -12.42 -5.00 -7.15
CA ASP A 151 -13.12 -6.23 -7.51
C ASP A 151 -12.79 -7.39 -6.53
N PRO A 152 -13.77 -8.25 -6.19
CA PRO A 152 -13.55 -9.41 -5.32
C PRO A 152 -12.60 -10.46 -5.93
N SER A 153 -12.34 -10.41 -7.24
CA SER A 153 -11.39 -11.32 -7.90
C SER A 153 -10.00 -11.17 -7.27
N SER A 154 -9.57 -12.28 -6.68
CA SER A 154 -8.35 -12.42 -5.92
C SER A 154 -7.12 -12.31 -6.83
N ALA A 155 -6.54 -11.12 -7.00
CA ALA A 155 -5.13 -11.04 -7.40
C ALA A 155 -4.19 -11.50 -6.27
N ALA A 156 -4.72 -11.85 -5.09
CA ALA A 156 -3.98 -12.59 -4.08
C ALA A 156 -3.41 -13.90 -4.65
N ASP A 157 -4.17 -14.61 -5.49
CA ASP A 157 -3.70 -15.84 -6.17
C ASP A 157 -2.73 -15.54 -7.33
N LEU A 158 -2.74 -14.31 -7.84
CA LEU A 158 -1.86 -13.87 -8.93
C LEU A 158 -0.51 -13.33 -8.45
N LEU A 159 -0.43 -12.80 -7.22
CA LEU A 159 0.77 -12.14 -6.71
C LEU A 159 1.98 -13.06 -6.73
N THR A 160 1.88 -14.25 -6.13
CA THR A 160 2.98 -15.22 -6.08
C THR A 160 3.41 -15.68 -7.50
N PRO A 161 2.50 -16.10 -8.40
CA PRO A 161 2.85 -16.40 -9.79
C PRO A 161 3.52 -15.25 -10.55
N VAL A 162 3.05 -14.01 -10.38
CA VAL A 162 3.65 -12.84 -11.04
C VAL A 162 5.06 -12.57 -10.54
N MET A 163 5.27 -12.61 -9.22
CA MET A 163 6.61 -12.42 -8.64
C MET A 163 7.59 -13.50 -9.11
N ARG A 164 7.15 -14.77 -9.13
CA ARG A 164 7.94 -15.88 -9.68
C ARG A 164 8.28 -15.69 -11.16
N THR A 165 7.30 -15.29 -11.98
CA THR A 165 7.52 -15.04 -13.41
C THR A 165 8.56 -13.94 -13.65
N LEU A 166 8.52 -12.87 -12.85
CA LEU A 166 9.51 -11.80 -12.91
C LEU A 166 10.91 -12.29 -12.55
N GLU A 167 11.04 -13.11 -11.49
CA GLU A 167 12.31 -13.71 -11.08
C GLU A 167 12.88 -14.67 -12.14
N GLU A 168 12.05 -15.50 -12.75
CA GLU A 168 12.43 -16.43 -13.82
C GLU A 168 12.92 -15.69 -15.08
N ARG A 169 12.24 -14.61 -15.47
CA ARG A 169 12.68 -13.77 -16.61
C ARG A 169 14.00 -13.06 -16.31
N ALA A 170 14.17 -12.57 -15.09
CA ALA A 170 15.41 -11.94 -14.67
C ALA A 170 16.59 -12.93 -14.66
N THR A 171 16.34 -14.16 -14.21
CA THR A 171 17.33 -15.25 -14.22
C THR A 171 17.75 -15.62 -15.65
N ARG A 172 16.80 -15.60 -16.59
CA ARG A 172 17.06 -15.81 -18.03
C ARG A 172 17.70 -14.61 -18.73
N LYS A 173 17.96 -13.51 -18.03
CA LYS A 173 18.53 -12.26 -18.58
C LYS A 173 17.71 -11.69 -19.74
N ASP A 174 16.38 -11.71 -19.60
CA ASP A 174 15.44 -11.13 -20.57
C ASP A 174 15.50 -9.59 -20.54
N ASP A 175 16.58 -9.01 -21.05
CA ASP A 175 16.87 -7.57 -20.92
C ASP A 175 15.80 -6.70 -21.59
N THR A 176 15.32 -7.08 -22.79
CA THR A 176 14.27 -6.36 -23.52
C THR A 176 13.00 -6.22 -22.68
N TYR A 177 12.57 -7.30 -22.03
CA TYR A 177 11.37 -7.29 -21.18
C TYR A 177 11.46 -6.27 -20.03
N PHE A 178 12.64 -6.12 -19.42
CA PHE A 178 12.84 -5.16 -18.33
C PHE A 178 13.08 -3.73 -18.83
N GLN A 179 13.69 -3.55 -20.00
CA GLN A 179 13.88 -2.24 -20.62
C GLN A 179 12.54 -1.59 -20.98
N GLU A 180 11.60 -2.35 -21.53
CA GLU A 180 10.22 -1.91 -21.77
C GLU A 180 9.48 -1.47 -20.49
N ARG A 181 9.99 -1.85 -19.32
CA ARG A 181 9.41 -1.58 -17.99
C ARG A 181 10.24 -0.58 -17.18
N GLY A 182 11.15 0.15 -17.82
CA GLY A 182 11.88 1.26 -17.20
C GLY A 182 13.10 0.86 -16.37
N PHE A 183 13.62 -0.35 -16.55
CA PHE A 183 14.91 -0.77 -16.00
C PHE A 183 16.00 -0.71 -17.07
N ALA A 184 17.27 -0.62 -16.68
CA ALA A 184 18.37 -0.70 -17.66
C ALA A 184 18.52 -2.11 -18.29
N GLY A 185 17.97 -3.14 -17.63
CA GLY A 185 18.03 -4.55 -18.00
C GLY A 185 17.76 -5.44 -16.79
N ALA A 186 17.89 -6.76 -16.96
CA ALA A 186 17.60 -7.76 -15.92
C ALA A 186 18.45 -7.56 -14.64
N ARG A 187 19.70 -7.14 -14.79
CA ARG A 187 20.60 -6.87 -13.64
C ARG A 187 20.13 -5.67 -12.80
N ASP A 188 19.66 -4.61 -13.44
CA ASP A 188 19.09 -3.45 -12.74
C ASP A 188 17.78 -3.84 -12.05
N PHE A 189 16.92 -4.59 -12.74
CA PHE A 189 15.73 -5.17 -12.13
C PHE A 189 16.06 -5.96 -10.86
N LEU A 190 16.97 -6.95 -10.92
CA LEU A 190 17.34 -7.77 -9.75
C LEU A 190 17.86 -6.91 -8.59
N ARG A 191 18.68 -5.90 -8.86
CA ARG A 191 19.18 -4.98 -7.83
C ARG A 191 18.05 -4.23 -7.12
N ARG A 192 17.01 -3.80 -7.86
CA ARG A 192 15.85 -3.10 -7.29
C ARG A 192 14.87 -4.07 -6.63
N TYR A 193 14.68 -5.25 -7.22
CA TYR A 193 13.89 -6.36 -6.68
C TYR A 193 14.37 -6.77 -5.29
N GLN A 194 15.68 -6.87 -5.07
CA GLN A 194 16.29 -7.15 -3.77
C GLN A 194 15.99 -6.10 -2.68
N ARG A 195 15.48 -4.91 -3.03
CA ARG A 195 15.04 -3.88 -2.07
C ARG A 195 13.64 -4.14 -1.53
N LEU A 196 12.84 -4.94 -2.23
CA LEU A 196 11.51 -5.34 -1.81
C LEU A 196 11.62 -6.48 -0.80
N SER A 197 11.06 -6.29 0.40
CA SER A 197 11.04 -7.30 1.46
C SER A 197 9.82 -8.23 1.34
N GLY A 198 8.70 -7.71 0.85
CA GLY A 198 7.49 -8.47 0.59
C GLY A 198 6.39 -7.61 -0.02
N ALA A 199 5.33 -8.25 -0.50
CA ALA A 199 4.15 -7.60 -1.04
C ALA A 199 2.90 -8.22 -0.41
N LEU A 200 1.95 -7.38 -0.03
CA LEU A 200 0.71 -7.76 0.63
C LEU A 200 -0.46 -7.40 -0.29
N TRP A 201 -1.31 -8.38 -0.60
CA TRP A 201 -2.58 -8.14 -1.27
C TRP A 201 -3.71 -8.01 -0.24
N LEU A 202 -4.40 -6.88 -0.24
CA LEU A 202 -5.59 -6.61 0.55
C LEU A 202 -6.83 -6.84 -0.30
N SER A 203 -7.65 -7.81 0.10
CA SER A 203 -8.96 -8.04 -0.52
C SER A 203 -9.92 -6.88 -0.22
N ALA A 204 -10.82 -6.60 -1.15
CA ALA A 204 -11.97 -5.73 -0.92
C ALA A 204 -13.05 -6.41 -0.04
N ALA A 205 -13.05 -7.75 0.04
CA ALA A 205 -14.01 -8.49 0.84
C ALA A 205 -13.74 -8.29 2.35
N PRO A 206 -14.76 -7.85 3.13
CA PRO A 206 -14.64 -7.71 4.58
C PRO A 206 -14.20 -9.02 5.25
N GLY A 207 -13.29 -8.93 6.24
CA GLY A 207 -12.81 -10.08 7.01
C GLY A 207 -11.88 -11.04 6.26
N ALA A 208 -11.71 -10.90 4.94
CA ALA A 208 -10.80 -11.75 4.18
C ALA A 208 -9.34 -11.54 4.63
N PRO A 209 -8.58 -12.61 4.91
CA PRO A 209 -7.18 -12.48 5.25
C PRO A 209 -6.42 -11.93 4.04
N PRO A 210 -5.42 -11.07 4.26
CA PRO A 210 -4.56 -10.62 3.18
C PRO A 210 -3.67 -11.78 2.70
N SER A 211 -3.22 -11.71 1.45
CA SER A 211 -2.19 -12.62 0.94
C SER A 211 -0.83 -11.95 1.03
N LEU A 212 0.11 -12.56 1.76
CA LEU A 212 1.48 -12.06 1.89
C LEU A 212 2.42 -12.91 1.05
N TRP A 213 3.09 -12.25 0.10
CA TRP A 213 4.26 -12.79 -0.56
C TRP A 213 5.53 -12.23 0.08
N ARG A 214 6.48 -13.09 0.43
CA ARG A 214 7.79 -12.71 0.98
C ARG A 214 8.84 -12.87 -0.10
N ASN A 215 9.73 -11.89 -0.23
CA ASN A 215 10.82 -11.97 -1.20
C ASN A 215 11.97 -12.83 -0.63
N PRO A 216 12.28 -14.00 -1.21
CA PRO A 216 13.40 -14.82 -0.76
C PRO A 216 14.76 -14.17 -1.02
N GLN A 217 14.83 -13.21 -1.94
CA GLN A 217 16.06 -12.51 -2.31
C GLN A 217 16.19 -11.13 -1.63
N ALA A 218 15.32 -10.79 -0.68
CA ALA A 218 15.35 -9.50 -0.01
C ALA A 218 16.68 -9.28 0.73
N ARG A 219 17.33 -8.13 0.49
CA ARG A 219 18.48 -7.70 1.31
C ARG A 219 18.11 -7.46 2.76
N HIS A 220 16.88 -7.03 3.00
CA HIS A 220 16.29 -6.87 4.32
C HIS A 220 15.02 -7.72 4.38
N PRO A 221 15.11 -9.00 4.80
CA PRO A 221 13.95 -9.90 4.82
C PRO A 221 12.98 -9.52 5.94
N LEU A 222 11.68 -9.76 5.72
CA LEU A 222 10.66 -9.55 6.75
C LEU A 222 10.84 -10.54 7.90
N PRO A 223 10.96 -10.07 9.17
CA PRO A 223 10.92 -10.95 10.34
C PRO A 223 9.62 -11.74 10.41
N ALA A 224 9.67 -12.98 10.92
CA ALA A 224 8.51 -13.87 10.94
C ALA A 224 7.32 -13.32 11.75
N ASP A 225 7.58 -12.64 12.88
CA ASP A 225 6.53 -12.01 13.69
C ASP A 225 5.86 -10.83 12.96
N LEU A 226 6.65 -10.01 12.26
CA LEU A 226 6.11 -8.92 11.42
C LEU A 226 5.27 -9.49 10.27
N ALA A 227 5.77 -10.52 9.58
CA ALA A 227 5.02 -11.20 8.52
C ALA A 227 3.68 -11.73 9.04
N ARG A 228 3.69 -12.42 10.20
CA ARG A 228 2.46 -12.93 10.84
C ARG A 228 1.50 -11.80 11.19
N ALA A 229 2.00 -10.69 11.72
CA ALA A 229 1.19 -9.53 12.07
C ALA A 229 0.52 -8.90 10.84
N LEU A 230 1.26 -8.74 9.74
CA LEU A 230 0.74 -8.21 8.48
C LEU A 230 -0.34 -9.11 7.87
N SER A 231 -0.23 -10.43 8.06
CA SER A 231 -1.15 -11.45 7.53
C SER A 231 -2.45 -11.65 8.32
N ARG A 232 -2.64 -10.99 9.47
CA ARG A 232 -3.88 -11.15 10.26
C ARG A 232 -5.08 -10.53 9.51
N PRO A 233 -6.28 -11.14 9.47
CA PRO A 233 -7.45 -10.45 8.93
C PRO A 233 -7.72 -9.14 9.70
N ALA A 234 -8.37 -8.18 9.05
CA ALA A 234 -8.92 -7.05 9.79
C ALA A 234 -10.02 -7.58 10.72
N PRO A 235 -10.19 -7.01 11.93
CA PRO A 235 -11.25 -7.42 12.84
C PRO A 235 -12.65 -7.21 12.25
#